data_AF-A0A0F9EL84-F1
#
_entry.id   AF-A0A0F9EL84-F1
#
_cell.length_a   1.000
_cell.length_b   1.000
_cell.length_c   1.000
_cell.angle_alpha   90.00
_cell.angle_beta   90.00
_cell.angle_gamma   90.00
#
_symmetry.space_group_name_H-M   'P 1'
#
loop_
_entity.id
_entity.type
_entity.pdbx_description
1 polymer ?
#
loop_
_entity_poly.entity_id
_entity_poly.type
_entity_poly.pdbx_seq_one_letter_code
_entity_poly.pdbx_strand_id
1 'polypeptide(L)'
;MTETAVAEISADSWVHEQEGLDDADKQTLSKYDTPGDAIKASAHATRKFAEYDEQIKNSVNWPDDKTPVEDRAAFDTKMHTYRGVPEKAEGYEFDRSTIPEHIAYDQELEDGLRQLSVDKKISKSVASDIHGFYTKAMLARHEAIEKVA
;
A
#
# COMPACT_ATOMS: atom_id res chain seq x y z
N MET A 1 -15.78 -0.16 -16.15
CA MET A 1 -14.93 -1.02 -16.99
C MET A 1 -14.63 -0.22 -18.24
N THR A 2 -13.43 0.34 -18.34
CA THR A 2 -12.99 1.09 -19.52
C THR A 2 -12.41 0.10 -20.51
N GLU A 3 -13.13 -0.17 -21.60
CA GLU A 3 -12.54 -0.81 -22.78
C GLU A 3 -11.46 0.12 -23.32
N THR A 4 -10.20 -0.27 -23.14
CA THR A 4 -9.09 0.35 -23.86
C THR A 4 -9.29 -0.02 -25.33
N ALA A 5 -9.71 0.94 -26.15
CA ALA A 5 -9.75 0.77 -27.60
C ALA A 5 -8.34 0.35 -28.08
N VAL A 6 -8.23 -0.86 -28.60
CA VAL A 6 -7.01 -1.36 -29.24
C VAL A 6 -6.86 -0.55 -30.51
N ALA A 7 -5.90 0.39 -30.54
CA ALA A 7 -5.60 1.15 -31.74
C ALA A 7 -5.22 0.17 -32.85
N GLU A 8 -5.96 0.19 -33.97
CA GLU A 8 -5.68 -0.66 -35.12
C GLU A 8 -4.30 -0.32 -35.69
N ILE A 9 -3.48 -1.35 -35.86
CA ILE A 9 -2.16 -1.24 -36.46
C ILE A 9 -2.35 -1.03 -37.96
N SER A 10 -1.68 -0.03 -38.53
CA SER A 10 -1.70 0.20 -39.97
C SER A 10 -1.26 -1.05 -40.73
N ALA A 11 -2.03 -1.46 -41.73
CA ALA A 11 -1.70 -2.62 -42.57
C ALA A 11 -0.34 -2.48 -43.28
N ASP A 12 0.13 -1.24 -43.49
CA ASP A 12 1.43 -0.93 -44.11
C ASP A 12 2.58 -0.85 -43.10
N SER A 13 2.35 -1.27 -41.84
CA SER A 13 3.38 -1.24 -40.80
C SER A 13 4.41 -2.36 -40.99
N TRP A 14 5.69 -2.02 -40.81
CA TRP A 14 6.82 -2.95 -40.86
C TRP A 14 6.68 -4.15 -39.90
N VAL A 15 5.87 -4.03 -38.84
CA VAL A 15 5.64 -5.11 -37.87
C VAL A 15 4.90 -6.31 -38.47
N HIS A 16 4.19 -6.12 -39.59
CA HIS A 16 3.54 -7.21 -40.32
C HIS A 16 4.53 -8.01 -41.18
N GLU A 17 5.71 -7.44 -41.47
CA GLU A 17 6.77 -8.10 -42.24
C GLU A 17 7.68 -8.98 -41.38
N GLN A 18 7.54 -8.91 -40.04
CA GLN A 18 8.37 -9.66 -39.11
C GLN A 18 7.69 -10.97 -38.69
N GLU A 19 8.23 -12.09 -39.14
CA GLU A 19 7.79 -13.41 -38.71
C GLU A 19 8.17 -13.66 -37.24
N GLY A 20 7.21 -14.11 -36.43
CA GLY A 20 7.44 -14.49 -35.03
C GLY A 20 7.05 -13.46 -33.97
N LEU A 21 6.58 -12.27 -34.35
CA LEU A 21 5.95 -11.34 -33.40
C LEU A 21 4.49 -11.75 -33.15
N ASP A 22 4.10 -11.81 -31.88
CA ASP A 22 2.70 -11.94 -31.50
C ASP A 22 1.96 -10.59 -31.63
N ASP A 23 0.64 -10.60 -31.44
CA ASP A 23 -0.17 -9.39 -31.64
C ASP A 23 0.14 -8.29 -30.61
N ALA A 24 0.56 -8.66 -29.39
CA ALA A 24 0.94 -7.71 -28.35
C ALA A 24 2.28 -7.03 -28.67
N ASP A 25 3.25 -7.80 -29.18
CA ASP A 25 4.53 -7.30 -29.65
C ASP A 25 4.35 -6.38 -30.86
N LYS A 26 3.53 -6.78 -31.84
CA LYS A 26 3.18 -5.94 -32.99
C LYS A 26 2.57 -4.62 -32.55
N GLN A 27 1.63 -4.66 -31.61
CA GLN A 27 1.01 -3.44 -31.08
C GLN A 27 2.04 -2.55 -30.37
N THR A 28 2.91 -3.14 -29.55
CA THR A 28 3.96 -2.41 -28.83
C THR A 28 4.99 -1.76 -29.75
N LEU A 29 5.32 -2.43 -30.87
CA LEU A 29 6.32 -2.00 -31.83
C LEU A 29 5.75 -1.09 -32.93
N SER A 30 4.44 -1.12 -33.17
CA SER A 30 3.74 -0.32 -34.20
C SER A 30 3.88 1.19 -34.05
N LYS A 31 4.23 1.66 -32.86
CA LYS A 31 4.51 3.08 -32.56
C LYS A 31 5.84 3.59 -33.13
N TYR A 32 6.67 2.70 -33.67
CA TYR A 32 7.94 3.07 -34.29
C TYR A 32 7.81 2.98 -35.81
N ASP A 33 8.34 3.96 -36.53
CA ASP A 33 8.23 4.03 -37.99
C ASP A 33 9.06 2.94 -38.70
N THR A 34 10.14 2.48 -38.06
CA THR A 34 11.05 1.49 -38.63
C THR A 34 11.54 0.46 -37.58
N PRO A 35 12.00 -0.74 -38.02
CA PRO A 35 12.64 -1.70 -37.13
C PRO A 35 13.88 -1.10 -36.43
N GLY A 36 14.64 -0.25 -37.14
CA GLY A 36 15.82 0.40 -36.61
C GLY A 36 15.52 1.36 -35.46
N ASP A 37 14.39 2.06 -35.52
CA ASP A 37 13.98 2.97 -34.45
C ASP A 37 13.44 2.21 -33.23
N ALA A 38 12.77 1.08 -33.44
CA ALA A 38 12.40 0.16 -32.37
C ALA A 38 13.63 -0.40 -31.63
N ILE A 39 14.67 -0.81 -32.36
CA ILE A 39 15.94 -1.29 -31.77
C ILE A 39 16.63 -0.19 -30.97
N LYS A 40 16.73 1.04 -31.51
CA LYS A 40 17.30 2.19 -30.79
C LYS A 40 16.51 2.51 -29.52
N ALA A 41 15.19 2.47 -29.60
CA ALA A 41 14.32 2.70 -28.45
C ALA A 41 14.50 1.61 -27.38
N SER A 42 14.62 0.34 -27.78
CA SER A 42 14.95 -0.75 -26.86
C SER A 42 16.30 -0.53 -26.18
N ALA A 43 17.36 -0.20 -26.94
CA ALA A 43 18.68 0.08 -26.40
C ALA A 43 18.72 1.33 -25.49
N HIS A 44 17.89 2.33 -25.77
CA HIS A 44 17.70 3.48 -24.88
C HIS A 44 16.95 3.08 -23.60
N ALA A 45 15.88 2.29 -23.71
CA ALA A 45 15.12 1.80 -22.55
C ALA A 45 15.98 0.94 -21.62
N THR A 46 16.82 0.04 -22.16
CA THR A 46 17.76 -0.75 -21.35
C THR A 46 18.74 0.13 -20.59
N ARG A 47 19.29 1.17 -21.23
CA ARG A 47 20.19 2.13 -20.55
C ARG A 47 19.48 2.92 -19.47
N LYS A 48 18.27 3.42 -19.76
CA LYS A 48 17.45 4.14 -18.78
C LYS A 48 17.05 3.25 -17.61
N PHE A 49 16.77 1.97 -17.85
CA PHE A 49 16.48 1.02 -16.78
C PHE A 49 17.66 0.84 -15.83
N ALA A 50 18.89 0.76 -16.35
CA ALA A 50 20.09 0.71 -15.51
C ALA A 50 20.28 2.01 -14.69
N GLU A 51 20.06 3.17 -15.31
CA GLU A 51 20.08 4.47 -14.61
C GLU A 51 19.02 4.56 -13.52
N TYR A 52 17.80 4.09 -13.78
CA TYR A 52 16.72 4.08 -12.80
C TYR A 52 16.95 3.08 -11.67
N ASP A 53 17.51 1.90 -11.95
CA ASP A 53 17.85 0.92 -10.91
C ASP A 53 18.90 1.49 -9.93
N GLU A 54 19.92 2.17 -10.46
CA GLU A 54 20.92 2.86 -9.63
C GLU A 54 20.31 4.04 -8.86
N GLN A 55 19.44 4.84 -9.50
CA GLN A 55 18.72 5.91 -8.82
C GLN A 55 17.78 5.40 -7.73
N ILE A 56 17.06 4.30 -7.96
CA ILE A 56 16.15 3.70 -6.98
C ILE A 56 16.96 3.19 -5.78
N LYS A 57 18.07 2.48 -6.02
CA LYS A 57 19.00 2.04 -4.97
C LYS A 57 19.55 3.21 -4.15
N ASN A 58 19.82 4.35 -4.79
CA ASN A 58 20.34 5.55 -4.13
C ASN A 58 19.26 6.50 -3.57
N SER A 59 17.98 6.28 -3.91
CA SER A 59 16.88 7.19 -3.53
C SER A 59 16.34 6.95 -2.13
N VAL A 60 16.55 5.75 -1.58
CA VAL A 60 16.10 5.41 -0.22
C VAL A 60 17.29 4.89 0.59
N ASN A 61 17.87 5.77 1.40
CA ASN A 61 18.86 5.39 2.40
C ASN A 61 18.14 4.66 3.54
N TRP A 62 18.10 3.33 3.44
CA TRP A 62 17.63 2.47 4.53
C TRP A 62 18.70 2.41 5.62
N PRO A 63 18.34 2.58 6.90
CA PRO A 63 19.31 2.52 7.99
C PRO A 63 19.88 1.11 8.14
N ASP A 64 21.20 1.00 8.01
CA ASP A 64 21.98 -0.23 8.18
C ASP A 64 22.60 -0.32 9.59
N ASP A 65 23.41 -1.35 9.83
CA ASP A 65 24.07 -1.58 11.12
C ASP A 65 25.15 -0.53 11.47
N LYS A 66 25.53 0.33 10.51
CA LYS A 66 26.49 1.42 10.70
C LYS A 66 25.82 2.78 10.87
N THR A 67 24.52 2.84 10.65
CA THR A 67 23.74 4.07 10.75
C THR A 67 23.67 4.52 12.22
N PRO A 68 23.96 5.80 12.54
CA PRO A 68 23.84 6.30 13.90
C PRO A 68 22.45 6.05 14.50
N VAL A 69 22.40 5.80 15.80
CA VAL A 69 21.14 5.50 16.52
C VAL A 69 20.11 6.61 16.32
N GLU A 70 20.54 7.88 16.38
CA GLU A 70 19.67 9.04 16.19
C GLU A 70 19.07 9.09 14.78
N ASP A 71 19.86 8.76 13.75
CA ASP A 71 19.41 8.75 12.36
C ASP A 71 18.44 7.59 12.10
N ARG A 72 18.68 6.42 12.71
CA ARG A 72 17.76 5.28 12.67
C ARG A 72 16.45 5.61 13.38
N ALA A 73 16.49 6.27 14.54
CA ALA A 73 15.29 6.71 15.26
C ALA A 73 14.47 7.75 14.46
N ALA A 74 15.14 8.69 13.79
CA ALA A 74 14.49 9.66 12.92
C ALA A 74 13.84 8.99 11.68
N PHE A 75 14.51 8.01 11.09
CA PHE A 75 13.96 7.20 10.00
C PHE A 75 12.72 6.42 10.46
N ASP A 76 12.81 5.70 11.58
CA ASP A 76 11.72 4.91 12.13
C ASP A 76 10.51 5.80 12.45
N THR A 77 10.74 6.98 13.03
CA THR A 77 9.68 7.97 13.31
C THR A 77 8.96 8.41 12.02
N LYS A 78 9.71 8.70 10.95
CA LYS A 78 9.12 9.02 9.64
C LYS A 78 8.33 7.83 9.08
N MET A 79 8.85 6.62 9.21
CA MET A 79 8.18 5.40 8.75
C MET A 79 6.89 5.13 9.52
N HIS A 80 6.88 5.34 10.84
CA HIS A 80 5.67 5.23 11.66
C HIS A 80 4.61 6.26 11.25
N THR A 81 5.04 7.50 11.00
CA THR A 81 4.15 8.57 10.51
C THR A 81 3.55 8.18 9.15
N TYR A 82 4.38 7.70 8.21
CA TYR A 82 3.93 7.22 6.91
C TYR A 82 2.93 6.05 7.01
N ARG A 83 3.15 5.14 7.97
CA ARG A 83 2.24 4.02 8.27
C ARG A 83 0.95 4.46 8.99
N GLY A 84 0.78 5.76 9.27
CA GLY A 84 -0.40 6.28 9.95
C GLY A 84 -0.45 5.95 11.43
N VAL A 85 0.70 5.91 12.10
CA VAL A 85 0.81 5.80 13.57
C VAL A 85 0.73 7.19 14.19
N PRO A 86 -0.27 7.49 15.03
CA PRO A 86 -0.34 8.73 15.80
C PRO A 86 0.81 8.89 16.79
N GLU A 87 1.22 10.14 17.01
CA GLU A 87 2.21 10.48 18.04
C GLU A 87 1.66 10.34 19.47
N LYS A 88 0.34 10.49 19.64
CA LYS A 88 -0.35 10.48 20.93
C LYS A 88 -1.65 9.69 20.90
N ALA A 89 -2.13 9.31 22.08
CA ALA A 89 -3.31 8.46 22.27
C ALA A 89 -4.57 9.09 21.68
N GLU A 90 -4.70 10.41 21.73
CA GLU A 90 -5.86 11.15 21.23
C GLU A 90 -5.97 11.12 19.70
N GLY A 91 -4.91 10.70 18.99
CA GLY A 91 -4.95 10.53 17.55
C GLY A 91 -5.69 9.26 17.11
N TYR A 92 -6.05 8.37 18.03
CA TYR A 92 -6.85 7.18 17.77
C TYR A 92 -8.32 7.44 18.06
N GLU A 93 -9.15 7.23 17.05
CA GLU A 93 -10.60 7.33 17.13
C GLU A 93 -11.19 5.97 16.79
N PHE A 94 -12.12 5.49 17.62
CA PHE A 94 -12.77 4.21 17.44
C PHE A 94 -14.27 4.38 17.24
N ASP A 95 -14.83 3.59 16.33
CA ASP A 95 -16.26 3.63 16.05
C ASP A 95 -17.06 2.94 17.16
N ARG A 96 -17.93 3.71 17.79
CA ARG A 96 -18.82 3.28 18.89
C ARG A 96 -20.26 3.05 18.44
N SER A 97 -20.59 3.34 17.17
CA SER A 97 -21.97 3.30 16.66
C SER A 97 -22.63 1.92 16.71
N THR A 98 -21.82 0.87 16.83
CA THR A 98 -22.28 -0.52 16.91
C THR A 98 -22.61 -1.00 18.32
N ILE A 99 -22.31 -0.21 19.36
CA ILE A 99 -22.57 -0.55 20.76
C ILE A 99 -23.95 0.01 21.17
N PRO A 100 -24.92 -0.83 21.56
CA PRO A 100 -26.22 -0.39 22.05
C PRO A 100 -26.12 0.46 23.34
N GLU A 101 -26.99 1.47 23.50
CA GLU A 101 -26.97 2.41 24.63
C GLU A 101 -27.13 1.76 26.02
N HIS A 102 -27.76 0.57 26.09
CA HIS A 102 -27.98 -0.15 27.33
C HIS A 102 -26.76 -0.95 27.80
N ILE A 103 -25.75 -1.14 26.93
CA ILE A 103 -24.51 -1.83 27.28
C ILE A 103 -23.53 -0.79 27.84
N ALA A 104 -23.04 -1.05 29.06
CA ALA A 104 -22.04 -0.19 29.68
C ALA A 104 -20.77 -0.17 28.83
N TYR A 105 -20.38 1.04 28.44
CA TYR A 105 -19.17 1.28 27.67
C TYR A 105 -17.95 1.38 28.60
N ASP A 106 -16.88 0.67 28.24
CA ASP A 106 -15.63 0.62 29.01
C ASP A 106 -14.61 1.63 28.47
N GLN A 107 -14.68 2.85 29.00
CA GLN A 107 -13.76 3.95 28.65
C GLN A 107 -12.31 3.64 29.05
N GLU A 108 -12.09 2.93 30.16
CA GLU A 108 -10.75 2.59 30.64
C GLU A 108 -10.05 1.61 29.69
N LEU A 109 -10.79 0.62 29.18
CA LEU A 109 -10.27 -0.30 28.17
C LEU A 109 -9.94 0.41 26.86
N GLU A 110 -10.80 1.33 26.41
CA GLU A 110 -10.52 2.08 25.18
C GLU A 110 -9.27 2.95 25.34
N ASP A 111 -9.14 3.70 26.44
CA ASP A 111 -7.96 4.53 26.70
C ASP A 111 -6.70 3.68 26.86
N GLY A 112 -6.79 2.50 27.49
CA GLY A 112 -5.72 1.51 27.54
C GLY A 112 -5.28 1.04 26.15
N LEU A 113 -6.23 0.79 25.24
CA LEU A 113 -5.93 0.40 23.85
C LEU A 113 -5.24 1.54 23.09
N ARG A 114 -5.67 2.80 23.28
CA ARG A 114 -5.02 3.97 22.67
C ARG A 114 -3.58 4.10 23.13
N GLN A 115 -3.34 4.01 24.44
CA GLN A 115 -1.98 4.10 24.99
C GLN A 115 -1.10 2.96 24.50
N LEU A 116 -1.60 1.72 24.53
CA LEU A 116 -0.89 0.56 24.01
C LEU A 116 -0.51 0.74 22.53
N SER A 117 -1.41 1.34 21.75
CA SER A 117 -1.18 1.57 20.32
C SER A 117 -0.05 2.58 20.08
N VAL A 118 0.04 3.65 20.88
CA VAL A 118 1.18 4.60 20.85
C VAL A 118 2.49 3.92 21.21
N ASP A 119 2.50 3.14 22.30
CA ASP A 119 3.70 2.50 22.83
C ASP A 119 4.24 1.43 21.88
N LYS A 120 3.33 0.69 21.22
CA LYS A 120 3.66 -0.38 20.29
C LYS A 120 3.70 0.05 18.83
N LYS A 121 3.53 1.35 18.55
CA LYS A 121 3.54 1.92 17.19
C LYS A 121 2.55 1.24 16.23
N ILE A 122 1.35 0.95 16.72
CA ILE A 122 0.26 0.36 15.95
C ILE A 122 -0.37 1.44 15.07
N SER A 123 -0.70 1.14 13.81
CA SER A 123 -1.36 2.12 12.95
C SER A 123 -2.83 2.32 13.34
N LYS A 124 -3.43 3.47 12.99
CA LYS A 124 -4.86 3.71 13.24
C LYS A 124 -5.77 2.59 12.72
N SER A 125 -5.48 2.10 11.50
CA SER A 125 -6.27 1.03 10.87
C SER A 125 -6.23 -0.24 11.72
N VAL A 126 -5.04 -0.68 12.12
CA VAL A 126 -4.88 -1.91 12.89
C VAL A 126 -5.48 -1.77 14.28
N ALA A 127 -5.32 -0.61 14.93
CA ALA A 127 -5.95 -0.34 16.22
C ALA A 127 -7.48 -0.39 16.12
N SER A 128 -8.05 0.17 15.04
CA SER A 128 -9.48 0.13 14.76
C SER A 128 -9.98 -1.29 14.52
N ASP A 129 -9.23 -2.11 13.77
CA ASP A 129 -9.57 -3.52 13.54
C ASP A 129 -9.58 -4.32 14.85
N ILE A 130 -8.60 -4.09 15.73
CA ILE A 130 -8.54 -4.71 17.06
C ILE A 130 -9.73 -4.30 17.91
N HIS A 131 -10.05 -3.00 17.95
CA HIS A 131 -11.22 -2.48 18.67
C HIS A 131 -12.53 -3.08 18.15
N GLY A 132 -12.70 -3.12 16.83
CA GLY A 132 -13.88 -3.70 16.17
C GLY A 132 -14.03 -5.19 16.43
N PHE A 133 -12.93 -5.94 16.42
CA PHE A 133 -12.94 -7.37 16.78
C PHE A 133 -13.39 -7.58 18.24
N TYR A 134 -12.81 -6.83 19.17
CA TYR A 134 -13.18 -6.89 20.58
C TYR A 134 -14.66 -6.55 20.78
N THR A 135 -15.13 -5.47 20.17
CA THR A 135 -16.52 -5.01 20.26
C THR A 135 -17.49 -6.10 19.79
N LYS A 136 -17.22 -6.73 18.65
CA LYS A 136 -18.03 -7.85 18.13
C LYS A 136 -18.06 -9.04 19.09
N ALA A 137 -16.93 -9.42 19.68
CA ALA A 137 -16.85 -10.54 20.61
C ALA A 137 -17.62 -10.24 21.92
N MET A 138 -17.52 -9.01 22.42
CA MET A 138 -18.22 -8.54 23.62
C MET A 138 -19.74 -8.54 23.41
N LEU A 139 -20.23 -8.00 22.29
CA LEU A 139 -21.65 -8.03 21.93
C LEU A 139 -22.18 -9.46 21.77
N ALA A 140 -21.46 -10.33 21.05
CA ALA A 140 -21.86 -11.73 20.88
C ALA A 140 -21.97 -12.47 22.21
N ARG A 141 -21.09 -12.17 23.18
CA ARG A 141 -21.15 -12.74 24.53
C ARG A 141 -22.32 -12.18 25.33
N HIS A 142 -22.64 -10.90 25.20
CA HIS A 142 -23.79 -10.29 25.84
C HIS A 142 -25.10 -10.94 25.36
N GLU A 143 -25.29 -11.04 24.03
CA GLU A 143 -26.45 -11.72 23.45
C GLU A 143 -26.59 -13.17 23.90
N ALA A 144 -25.48 -13.90 24.05
CA ALA A 144 -25.50 -15.28 24.51
C ALA A 144 -25.96 -15.39 25.97
N ILE A 145 -25.58 -14.43 26.83
CA ILE A 145 -26.01 -14.39 28.23
C ILE A 145 -27.51 -14.07 28.30
N GLU A 146 -27.98 -13.08 27.54
CA GLU A 146 -29.40 -12.70 27.51
C GLU A 146 -30.31 -13.82 26.98
N LYS A 147 -29.83 -14.67 26.05
CA LYS A 147 -30.61 -15.81 25.53
C LYS A 147 -30.74 -16.97 26.52
N VAL A 148 -29.91 -17.01 27.56
CA VAL A 148 -29.89 -18.09 28.57
C VAL A 148 -30.49 -17.64 29.92
N ALA A 149 -30.62 -16.32 30.13
CA ALA A 149 -31.28 -15.70 31.27
C ALA A 149 -32.81 -15.67 31.10
#